data_AF-A0A957XG98-F1
#
_entry.id   AF-A0A957XG98-F1
#
_cell.length_a   1.000
_cell.length_b   1.000
_cell.length_c   1.000
_cell.angle_alpha   90.00
_cell.angle_beta   90.00
_cell.angle_gamma   90.00
#
_symmetry.space_group_name_H-M   'P 1'
#
loop_
_entity.id
_entity.type
_entity.pdbx_description
1 polymer ?
#
loop_
_entity_poly.entity_id
_entity_poly.type
_entity_poly.pdbx_seq_one_letter_code
_entity_poly.pdbx_strand_id
1 'polypeptide(L)'
;MTQVQDPRQRLIQHHLNEAQKALDTDNLTEAQKYFEEALEVGGEHPDRASDIRQPLKKYCDRMVSQPNPNWQTVHQVLDIFDRLKLQNDEIRAYQRELRLKEAKFLLEKHDNLDDSFNIFTSLLVDAERLGSQEDKVRNRIAKIVGEYVSQRAGQRQWALLNPVFERVTRLWPPNDTIHLWLETISQILAAANQAQIGFDREVNDLKKTKNTLTIALIALFVLVILSYAVVLFS
;
A
#
# COMPACT_ATOMS: atom_id res chain seq x y z
N MET A 1 -15.00 -51.06 -17.40
CA MET A 1 -15.01 -50.25 -18.63
C MET A 1 -14.15 -49.03 -18.39
N THR A 2 -12.88 -49.10 -18.77
CA THR A 2 -11.92 -48.00 -18.67
C THR A 2 -12.25 -47.01 -19.78
N GLN A 3 -12.70 -45.80 -19.43
CA GLN A 3 -12.86 -44.72 -20.41
C GLN A 3 -11.49 -44.49 -21.07
N VAL A 4 -11.41 -44.73 -22.38
CA VAL A 4 -10.24 -44.37 -23.17
C VAL A 4 -10.22 -42.84 -23.24
N GLN A 5 -9.46 -42.23 -22.35
CA GLN A 5 -9.19 -40.79 -22.37
C GLN A 5 -8.69 -40.39 -23.76
N ASP A 6 -9.33 -39.39 -24.35
CA ASP A 6 -8.99 -38.83 -25.66
C ASP A 6 -7.50 -38.43 -25.68
N PRO A 7 -6.72 -38.86 -26.70
CA PRO A 7 -5.32 -38.45 -26.85
C PRO A 7 -5.09 -36.94 -26.74
N ARG A 8 -6.06 -36.11 -27.16
CA ARG A 8 -6.00 -34.65 -27.00
C ARG A 8 -6.10 -34.22 -25.54
N GLN A 9 -6.95 -34.87 -24.75
CA GLN A 9 -7.06 -34.57 -23.31
C GLN A 9 -5.77 -34.92 -22.57
N ARG A 10 -5.08 -35.99 -22.96
CA ARG A 10 -3.77 -36.34 -22.38
C ARG A 10 -2.71 -35.28 -22.70
N LEU A 11 -2.70 -34.78 -23.93
CA LEU A 11 -1.75 -33.75 -24.34
C LEU A 11 -2.02 -32.41 -23.63
N ILE A 12 -3.28 -31.99 -23.50
CA ILE A 12 -3.66 -30.80 -22.73
C ILE A 12 -3.20 -30.93 -21.27
N GLN A 13 -3.49 -32.06 -20.62
CA GLN A 13 -3.07 -32.28 -19.23
C GLN A 13 -1.55 -32.27 -19.09
N HIS A 14 -0.82 -32.78 -20.09
CA HIS A 14 0.63 -32.70 -20.12
C HIS A 14 1.11 -31.25 -20.11
N HIS A 15 0.62 -30.39 -21.02
CA HIS A 15 0.99 -28.97 -21.05
C HIS A 15 0.63 -28.24 -19.75
N LEU A 16 -0.55 -28.49 -19.17
CA LEU A 16 -0.93 -27.90 -17.88
C LEU A 16 0.01 -28.32 -16.74
N ASN A 17 0.46 -29.58 -16.73
CA ASN A 17 1.41 -30.06 -15.73
C ASN A 17 2.79 -29.42 -15.90
N GLU A 18 3.27 -29.25 -17.14
CA GLU A 18 4.54 -28.58 -17.39
C GLU A 18 4.47 -27.07 -17.07
N ALA A 19 3.34 -26.42 -17.35
CA ALA A 19 3.10 -25.04 -16.93
C ALA A 19 3.16 -24.90 -15.40
N GLN A 20 2.54 -25.81 -14.66
CA GLN A 20 2.58 -25.81 -13.20
C GLN A 20 4.01 -26.00 -12.66
N LYS A 21 4.81 -26.91 -13.25
CA LYS A 21 6.22 -27.07 -12.89
C LYS A 21 7.02 -25.80 -13.13
N ALA A 22 6.81 -25.15 -14.28
CA ALA A 22 7.46 -23.90 -14.62
C ALA A 22 7.11 -22.79 -13.61
N LEU A 23 5.84 -22.69 -13.20
CA LEU A 23 5.42 -21.80 -12.11
C LEU A 23 6.10 -22.15 -10.78
N ASP A 24 6.27 -23.42 -10.44
CA ASP A 24 6.94 -23.82 -9.20
C ASP A 24 8.43 -23.49 -9.19
N THR A 25 9.05 -23.33 -10.36
CA THR A 25 10.42 -22.83 -10.53
C THR A 25 10.50 -21.33 -10.88
N ASP A 26 9.40 -20.59 -10.74
CA ASP A 26 9.28 -19.17 -11.09
C ASP A 26 9.64 -18.81 -12.56
N ASN A 27 9.60 -19.79 -13.46
CA ASN A 27 9.87 -19.60 -14.89
C ASN A 27 8.58 -19.19 -15.63
N LEU A 28 8.20 -17.91 -15.50
CA LEU A 28 6.94 -17.39 -16.04
C LEU A 28 6.87 -17.45 -17.58
N THR A 29 8.00 -17.29 -18.28
CA THR A 29 8.04 -17.37 -19.75
C THR A 29 7.70 -18.78 -20.24
N GLU A 30 8.26 -19.80 -19.58
CA GLU A 30 7.98 -21.19 -19.91
C GLU A 30 6.56 -21.59 -19.49
N ALA A 31 6.09 -21.12 -18.33
CA ALA A 31 4.70 -21.31 -17.92
C ALA A 31 3.71 -20.72 -18.94
N GLN A 32 3.95 -19.48 -19.40
CA GLN A 32 3.13 -18.84 -20.43
C GLN A 32 3.07 -19.69 -21.70
N LYS A 33 4.23 -20.14 -22.20
CA LYS A 33 4.31 -20.98 -23.41
C LYS A 33 3.47 -22.25 -23.28
N TYR A 34 3.58 -22.97 -22.16
CA TYR A 34 2.81 -24.19 -21.95
C TYR A 34 1.29 -23.92 -21.82
N PHE A 35 0.87 -22.78 -21.28
CA PHE A 35 -0.53 -22.39 -21.30
C PHE A 35 -1.04 -22.04 -22.70
N GLU A 36 -0.23 -21.41 -23.55
CA GLU A 36 -0.55 -21.16 -24.96
C GLU A 36 -0.74 -22.48 -25.71
N GLU A 37 0.20 -23.42 -25.56
CA GLU A 37 0.11 -24.76 -26.16
C GLU A 37 -1.15 -25.51 -25.69
N ALA A 38 -1.50 -25.41 -24.40
CA ALA A 38 -2.72 -26.02 -23.86
C ALA A 38 -4.01 -25.43 -24.48
N LEU A 39 -4.02 -24.13 -24.78
CA LEU A 39 -5.14 -23.46 -25.46
C LEU A 39 -5.24 -23.88 -26.93
N GLU A 40 -4.11 -23.97 -27.64
CA GLU A 40 -4.05 -24.35 -29.06
C GLU A 40 -4.52 -25.79 -29.31
N VAL A 41 -4.04 -26.75 -28.50
CA VAL A 41 -4.44 -28.16 -28.60
C VAL A 41 -5.93 -28.32 -28.28
N GLY A 42 -6.43 -27.45 -27.42
CA GLY A 42 -7.80 -27.48 -27.00
C GLY A 42 -8.80 -26.92 -28.01
N GLY A 43 -8.60 -25.69 -28.47
CA GLY A 43 -9.66 -24.82 -29.03
C GLY A 43 -10.50 -24.10 -27.95
N GLU A 44 -11.67 -23.57 -28.31
CA GLU A 44 -12.55 -22.74 -27.44
C GLU A 44 -13.45 -23.55 -26.47
N HIS A 45 -12.90 -24.48 -25.70
CA HIS A 45 -13.70 -25.15 -24.65
C HIS A 45 -13.74 -24.24 -23.41
N PRO A 46 -14.94 -23.85 -22.92
CA PRO A 46 -15.09 -22.84 -21.87
C PRO A 46 -14.41 -23.22 -20.55
N ASP A 47 -14.29 -24.52 -20.25
CA ASP A 47 -13.64 -25.03 -19.04
C ASP A 47 -12.11 -24.80 -19.03
N ARG A 48 -11.47 -24.66 -20.19
CA ARG A 48 -10.00 -24.54 -20.26
C ARG A 48 -9.47 -23.22 -19.73
N ALA A 49 -10.22 -22.15 -19.97
CA ALA A 49 -9.89 -20.87 -19.35
C ALA A 49 -9.92 -21.02 -17.82
N SER A 50 -10.82 -21.82 -17.27
CA SER A 50 -10.85 -22.13 -15.82
C SER A 50 -9.59 -22.88 -15.37
N ASP A 51 -9.23 -23.94 -16.10
CA ASP A 51 -8.08 -24.80 -15.77
C ASP A 51 -6.74 -24.05 -15.78
N ILE A 52 -6.62 -23.01 -16.61
CA ILE A 52 -5.43 -22.15 -16.66
C ILE A 52 -5.47 -21.05 -15.59
N ARG A 53 -6.64 -20.46 -15.35
CA ARG A 53 -6.78 -19.37 -14.37
C ARG A 53 -6.45 -19.80 -12.95
N GLN A 54 -6.82 -21.02 -12.55
CA GLN A 54 -6.60 -21.49 -11.17
C GLN A 54 -5.12 -21.57 -10.77
N PRO A 55 -4.22 -22.22 -11.54
CA PRO A 55 -2.78 -22.21 -11.28
C PRO A 55 -2.19 -20.80 -11.14
N LEU A 56 -2.54 -19.89 -12.05
CA LEU A 56 -2.06 -18.50 -12.03
C LEU A 56 -2.53 -17.75 -10.77
N LYS A 57 -3.82 -17.90 -10.38
CA LYS A 57 -4.34 -17.33 -9.12
C LYS A 57 -3.60 -17.87 -7.92
N LYS A 58 -3.43 -19.20 -7.83
CA LYS A 58 -2.72 -19.85 -6.73
C LYS A 58 -1.28 -19.36 -6.61
N TYR A 59 -0.62 -19.16 -7.74
CA TYR A 59 0.73 -18.61 -7.80
C TYR A 59 0.77 -17.17 -7.26
N CYS A 60 -0.12 -16.28 -7.75
CA CYS A 60 -0.23 -14.91 -7.23
C CYS A 60 -0.50 -14.89 -5.71
N ASP A 61 -1.43 -15.72 -5.22
CA ASP A 61 -1.74 -15.80 -3.79
C ASP A 61 -0.54 -16.24 -2.96
N ARG A 62 0.27 -17.17 -3.48
CA ARG A 62 1.54 -17.59 -2.85
C ARG A 62 2.52 -16.42 -2.78
N MET A 63 2.66 -15.64 -3.86
CA MET A 63 3.58 -14.50 -3.91
C MET A 63 3.16 -13.36 -2.97
N VAL A 64 1.86 -13.08 -2.88
CA VAL A 64 1.33 -12.01 -2.02
C VAL A 64 1.32 -12.40 -0.53
N SER A 65 1.32 -13.69 -0.21
CA SER A 65 1.35 -14.16 1.19
C SER A 65 2.75 -14.11 1.82
N GLN A 66 3.79 -13.80 1.05
CA GLN A 66 5.17 -13.72 1.56
C GLN A 66 5.36 -12.46 2.43
N PRO A 67 6.31 -12.46 3.39
CA PRO A 67 6.59 -11.28 4.22
C PRO A 67 7.01 -10.03 3.41
N ASN A 68 7.66 -10.24 2.27
CA ASN A 68 8.01 -9.21 1.31
C ASN A 68 7.54 -9.66 -0.09
N PRO A 69 6.27 -9.38 -0.45
CA PRO A 69 5.71 -9.79 -1.72
C PRO A 69 6.49 -9.23 -2.91
N ASN A 70 6.77 -10.08 -3.90
CA ASN A 70 7.30 -9.62 -5.18
C ASN A 70 6.16 -9.19 -6.11
N TRP A 71 5.74 -7.92 -5.96
CA TRP A 71 4.68 -7.34 -6.79
C TRP A 71 5.03 -7.28 -8.28
N GLN A 72 6.31 -7.18 -8.64
CA GLN A 72 6.74 -7.24 -10.04
C GLN A 72 6.37 -8.58 -10.68
N THR A 73 6.61 -9.69 -9.99
CA THR A 73 6.19 -11.02 -10.45
C THR A 73 4.67 -11.14 -10.53
N VAL A 74 3.93 -10.58 -9.55
CA VAL A 74 2.46 -10.57 -9.60
C VAL A 74 1.97 -9.84 -10.84
N HIS A 75 2.52 -8.66 -11.17
CA HIS A 75 2.18 -7.91 -12.39
C HIS A 75 2.50 -8.70 -13.66
N GLN A 76 3.65 -9.38 -13.72
CA GLN A 76 3.98 -10.26 -14.85
C GLN A 76 2.95 -11.38 -15.05
N VAL A 77 2.42 -11.95 -13.96
CA VAL A 77 1.35 -12.95 -14.05
C VAL A 77 0.03 -12.33 -14.49
N LEU A 78 -0.27 -11.10 -14.08
CA LEU A 78 -1.43 -10.35 -14.58
C LEU A 78 -1.34 -10.11 -16.09
N ASP A 79 -0.15 -9.80 -16.61
CA ASP A 79 0.09 -9.70 -18.06
C ASP A 79 -0.16 -11.03 -18.78
N ILE A 80 0.12 -12.18 -18.15
CA ILE A 80 -0.20 -13.50 -18.72
C ILE A 80 -1.72 -13.67 -18.84
N PHE A 81 -2.52 -13.29 -17.84
CA PHE A 81 -3.98 -13.34 -17.94
C PHE A 81 -4.51 -12.52 -19.14
N ASP A 82 -3.92 -11.35 -19.39
CA ASP A 82 -4.29 -10.47 -20.50
C ASP A 82 -3.89 -11.03 -21.85
N ARG A 83 -2.64 -11.51 -21.99
CA ARG A 83 -2.11 -12.10 -23.23
C ARG A 83 -2.89 -13.33 -23.66
N LEU A 84 -3.21 -14.19 -22.71
CA LEU A 84 -4.01 -15.40 -22.95
C LEU A 84 -5.51 -15.09 -23.11
N LYS A 85 -5.93 -13.82 -23.03
CA LYS A 85 -7.33 -13.37 -23.14
C LYS A 85 -8.27 -14.09 -22.17
N LEU A 86 -7.79 -14.41 -20.97
CA LEU A 86 -8.54 -15.15 -19.94
C LEU A 86 -9.48 -14.27 -19.11
N GLN A 87 -9.77 -13.07 -19.61
CA GLN A 87 -10.49 -12.02 -18.91
C GLN A 87 -11.98 -12.35 -18.76
N ASN A 88 -12.44 -12.40 -17.52
CA ASN A 88 -13.86 -12.41 -17.15
C ASN A 88 -14.07 -11.59 -15.87
N ASP A 89 -15.32 -11.45 -15.45
CA ASP A 89 -15.65 -10.66 -14.27
C ASP A 89 -14.97 -11.15 -12.98
N GLU A 90 -14.74 -12.47 -12.87
CA GLU A 90 -14.03 -13.07 -11.75
C GLU A 90 -12.54 -12.68 -11.71
N ILE A 91 -11.85 -12.72 -12.85
CA ILE A 91 -10.44 -12.30 -12.95
C ILE A 91 -10.31 -10.80 -12.74
N ARG A 92 -11.22 -10.00 -13.29
CA ARG A 92 -11.25 -8.55 -13.04
C ARG A 92 -11.45 -8.25 -11.56
N ALA A 93 -12.34 -8.98 -10.88
CA ALA A 93 -12.51 -8.86 -9.44
C ALA A 93 -11.23 -9.25 -8.70
N TYR A 94 -10.59 -10.35 -9.08
CA TYR A 94 -9.33 -10.80 -8.48
C TYR A 94 -8.19 -9.78 -8.68
N GLN A 95 -8.03 -9.20 -9.87
CA GLN A 95 -7.06 -8.14 -10.15
C GLN A 95 -7.27 -6.91 -9.27
N ARG A 96 -8.52 -6.49 -9.06
CA ARG A 96 -8.86 -5.40 -8.12
C ARG A 96 -8.43 -5.73 -6.70
N GLU A 97 -8.66 -6.97 -6.25
CA GLU A 97 -8.22 -7.41 -4.93
C GLU A 97 -6.71 -7.39 -4.76
N LEU A 98 -5.96 -7.83 -5.78
CA LEU A 98 -4.51 -7.79 -5.76
C LEU A 98 -3.99 -6.35 -5.66
N ARG A 99 -4.55 -5.43 -6.45
CA ARG A 99 -4.21 -4.00 -6.38
C ARG A 99 -4.53 -3.37 -5.03
N LEU A 100 -5.66 -3.75 -4.41
CA LEU A 100 -5.99 -3.28 -3.05
C LEU A 100 -4.98 -3.80 -2.01
N LYS A 101 -4.54 -5.06 -2.14
CA LYS A 101 -3.49 -5.64 -1.28
C LYS A 101 -2.14 -4.95 -1.51
N GLU A 102 -1.79 -4.62 -2.75
CA GLU A 102 -0.57 -3.87 -3.10
C GLU A 102 -0.56 -2.48 -2.47
N ALA A 103 -1.63 -1.71 -2.67
CA ALA A 103 -1.77 -0.40 -2.08
C ALA A 103 -1.69 -0.45 -0.55
N LYS A 104 -2.37 -1.41 0.10
CA LYS A 104 -2.26 -1.65 1.54
C LYS A 104 -0.82 -1.92 1.96
N PHE A 105 -0.11 -2.78 1.25
CA PHE A 105 1.28 -3.12 1.54
C PHE A 105 2.20 -1.90 1.44
N LEU A 106 2.09 -1.11 0.36
CA LEU A 106 2.84 0.13 0.17
C LEU A 106 2.58 1.14 1.29
N LEU A 107 1.31 1.26 1.69
CA LEU A 107 0.90 2.16 2.76
C LEU A 107 1.45 1.73 4.13
N GLU A 108 1.28 0.47 4.51
CA GLU A 108 1.61 -0.02 5.85
C GLU A 108 3.10 -0.32 6.07
N LYS A 109 3.81 -0.79 5.04
CA LYS A 109 5.20 -1.26 5.16
C LYS A 109 6.22 -0.24 4.70
N HIS A 110 5.86 0.60 3.74
CA HIS A 110 6.79 1.54 3.11
C HIS A 110 6.44 3.01 3.37
N ASP A 111 5.30 3.30 4.02
CA ASP A 111 4.76 4.65 4.16
C ASP A 111 4.71 5.40 2.81
N ASN A 112 4.57 4.65 1.71
CA ASN A 112 4.57 5.18 0.35
C ASN A 112 3.15 5.62 -0.04
N LEU A 113 2.82 6.82 0.41
CA LEU A 113 1.50 7.43 0.19
C LEU A 113 1.21 7.68 -1.29
N ASP A 114 2.20 8.11 -2.07
CA ASP A 114 1.94 8.49 -3.46
C ASP A 114 1.54 7.28 -4.31
N ASP A 115 2.32 6.20 -4.27
CA ASP A 115 2.02 5.01 -5.06
C ASP A 115 0.73 4.33 -4.59
N SER A 116 0.51 4.25 -3.27
CA SER A 116 -0.73 3.68 -2.71
C SER A 116 -1.97 4.46 -3.16
N PHE A 117 -1.95 5.80 -3.09
CA PHE A 117 -3.11 6.61 -3.45
C PHE A 117 -3.30 6.72 -4.97
N ASN A 118 -2.23 6.61 -5.76
CA ASN A 118 -2.33 6.48 -7.21
C ASN A 118 -3.09 5.18 -7.58
N ILE A 119 -2.79 4.07 -6.91
CA ILE A 119 -3.52 2.80 -7.10
C ILE A 119 -5.00 2.97 -6.68
N PHE A 120 -5.29 3.58 -5.52
CA PHE A 120 -6.66 3.82 -5.09
C PHE A 120 -7.46 4.67 -6.08
N THR A 121 -6.84 5.71 -6.62
CA THR A 121 -7.45 6.59 -7.61
C THR A 121 -7.78 5.83 -8.89
N SER A 122 -6.83 5.04 -9.41
CA SER A 122 -7.07 4.18 -10.57
C SER A 122 -8.22 3.20 -10.33
N LEU A 123 -8.29 2.58 -9.14
CA LEU A 123 -9.35 1.63 -8.81
C LEU A 123 -10.73 2.29 -8.75
N LEU A 124 -10.83 3.52 -8.25
CA LEU A 124 -12.09 4.27 -8.20
C LEU A 124 -12.55 4.67 -9.60
N VAL A 125 -11.65 5.17 -10.45
CA VAL A 125 -11.96 5.48 -11.86
C VAL A 125 -12.47 4.25 -12.60
N ASP A 126 -11.84 3.09 -12.38
CA ASP A 126 -12.28 1.82 -12.99
C ASP A 126 -13.63 1.36 -12.44
N ALA A 127 -13.91 1.61 -11.15
CA ALA A 127 -15.16 1.20 -10.50
C ALA A 127 -16.36 2.10 -10.89
N GLU A 128 -16.14 3.42 -11.03
CA GLU A 128 -17.13 4.39 -11.53
C GLU A 128 -17.62 4.00 -12.93
N ARG A 129 -16.70 3.60 -13.82
CA ARG A 129 -17.04 3.10 -15.17
C ARG A 129 -17.93 1.86 -15.16
N LEU A 130 -17.89 1.08 -14.08
CA LEU A 130 -18.64 -0.18 -13.93
C LEU A 130 -19.94 -0.01 -13.13
N GLY A 131 -20.20 1.18 -12.56
CA GLY A 131 -21.45 1.66 -11.94
C GLY A 131 -21.97 0.92 -10.70
N SER A 132 -21.70 -0.38 -10.56
CA SER A 132 -22.27 -1.27 -9.54
C SER A 132 -21.25 -1.73 -8.48
N GLN A 133 -19.99 -1.32 -8.63
CA GLN A 133 -18.86 -1.78 -7.79
C GLN A 133 -18.18 -0.64 -7.04
N GLU A 134 -18.52 0.60 -7.36
CA GLU A 134 -17.89 1.81 -6.81
C GLU A 134 -17.96 1.86 -5.29
N ASP A 135 -19.15 1.69 -4.70
CA ASP A 135 -19.34 1.68 -3.25
C ASP A 135 -18.53 0.58 -2.56
N LYS A 136 -18.43 -0.60 -3.18
CA LYS A 136 -17.66 -1.72 -2.63
C LYS A 136 -16.17 -1.41 -2.61
N VAL A 137 -15.66 -0.76 -3.65
CA VAL A 137 -14.26 -0.35 -3.75
C VAL A 137 -13.98 0.80 -2.78
N ARG A 138 -14.82 1.85 -2.75
CA ARG A 138 -14.73 2.96 -1.78
C ARG A 138 -14.71 2.45 -0.34
N ASN A 139 -15.62 1.55 0.02
CA ASN A 139 -15.67 0.97 1.37
C ASN A 139 -14.41 0.19 1.74
N ARG A 140 -13.81 -0.54 0.78
CA ARG A 140 -12.53 -1.24 1.01
C ARG A 140 -11.38 -0.27 1.24
N ILE A 141 -11.29 0.76 0.41
CA ILE A 141 -10.26 1.79 0.53
C ILE A 141 -10.39 2.51 1.87
N ALA A 142 -11.61 2.92 2.24
CA ALA A 142 -11.90 3.53 3.54
C ALA A 142 -11.44 2.65 4.71
N LYS A 143 -11.70 1.35 4.64
CA LYS A 143 -11.26 0.39 5.65
C LYS A 143 -9.72 0.33 5.75
N ILE A 144 -9.02 0.21 4.62
CA ILE A 144 -7.55 0.14 4.59
C ILE A 144 -6.93 1.42 5.17
N VAL A 145 -7.39 2.57 4.70
CA VAL A 145 -6.92 3.87 5.18
C VAL A 145 -7.25 4.05 6.66
N GLY A 146 -8.45 3.67 7.09
CA GLY A 146 -8.88 3.75 8.48
C GLY A 146 -8.02 2.90 9.42
N GLU A 147 -7.68 1.68 9.01
CA GLU A 147 -6.75 0.79 9.74
C GLU A 147 -5.36 1.47 9.88
N TYR A 148 -4.82 1.98 8.77
CA TYR A 148 -3.52 2.67 8.77
C TYR A 148 -3.53 3.92 9.67
N VAL A 149 -4.54 4.78 9.55
CA VAL A 149 -4.68 5.99 10.38
C VAL A 149 -4.79 5.61 11.86
N SER A 150 -5.59 4.61 12.20
CA SER A 150 -5.77 4.14 13.58
C SER A 150 -4.47 3.63 14.18
N GLN A 151 -3.69 2.87 13.41
CA GLN A 151 -2.38 2.37 13.83
C GLN A 151 -1.39 3.51 14.10
N ARG A 152 -1.28 4.47 13.18
CA ARG A 152 -0.37 5.62 13.30
C ARG A 152 -0.78 6.57 14.42
N ALA A 153 -2.07 6.80 14.61
CA ALA A 153 -2.61 7.56 15.74
C ALA A 153 -2.28 6.89 17.08
N GLY A 154 -2.45 5.56 17.18
CA GLY A 154 -2.07 4.78 18.37
C GLY A 154 -0.58 4.88 18.70
N GLN A 155 0.27 5.00 17.69
CA GLN A 155 1.72 5.22 17.82
C GLN A 155 2.11 6.70 18.05
N ARG A 156 1.13 7.60 18.16
CA ARG A 156 1.31 9.07 18.29
C ARG A 156 2.11 9.70 17.15
N GLN A 157 2.08 9.09 15.96
CA GLN A 157 2.77 9.59 14.77
C GLN A 157 1.89 10.58 14.00
N TRP A 158 1.40 11.62 14.70
CA TRP A 158 0.40 12.57 14.18
C TRP A 158 0.87 13.33 12.93
N ALA A 159 2.18 13.62 12.84
CA ALA A 159 2.77 14.30 11.69
C ALA A 159 2.60 13.51 10.38
N LEU A 160 2.50 12.17 10.45
CA LEU A 160 2.31 11.30 9.28
C LEU A 160 0.84 11.26 8.80
N LEU A 161 -0.10 11.77 9.60
CA LEU A 161 -1.53 11.70 9.28
C LEU A 161 -2.00 12.86 8.39
N ASN A 162 -1.42 14.06 8.49
CA ASN A 162 -1.81 15.20 7.67
C ASN A 162 -1.77 14.90 6.16
N PRO A 163 -0.67 14.34 5.60
CA PRO A 163 -0.60 14.04 4.18
C PRO A 163 -1.55 12.92 3.75
N VAL A 164 -2.01 12.08 4.69
CA VAL A 164 -3.00 11.02 4.43
C VAL A 164 -4.37 11.67 4.24
N PHE A 165 -4.81 12.50 5.20
CA PHE A 165 -6.12 13.14 5.12
C PHE A 165 -6.25 14.03 3.88
N GLU A 166 -5.19 14.76 3.50
CA GLU A 166 -5.17 15.56 2.27
C GLU A 166 -5.36 14.72 1.00
N ARG A 167 -4.85 13.48 0.98
CA ARG A 167 -5.04 12.58 -0.17
C ARG A 167 -6.39 11.89 -0.13
N VAL A 168 -6.89 11.55 1.05
CA VAL A 168 -8.22 10.93 1.24
C VAL A 168 -9.33 11.88 0.82
N THR A 169 -9.25 13.17 1.15
CA THR A 169 -10.27 14.15 0.69
C THR A 169 -10.39 14.17 -0.83
N ARG A 170 -9.29 13.97 -1.57
CA ARG A 170 -9.30 13.91 -3.04
C ARG A 170 -9.96 12.65 -3.61
N LEU A 171 -10.09 11.58 -2.81
CA LEU A 171 -10.72 10.33 -3.26
C LEU A 171 -12.26 10.37 -3.16
N TRP A 172 -12.83 11.30 -2.39
CA TRP A 172 -14.28 11.44 -2.23
C TRP A 172 -14.83 12.66 -2.97
N PRO A 173 -16.02 12.59 -3.58
CA PRO A 173 -16.62 13.71 -4.27
C PRO A 173 -16.87 14.86 -3.28
N PRO A 174 -16.69 16.13 -3.69
CA PRO A 174 -16.81 17.27 -2.78
C PRO A 174 -18.21 17.47 -2.18
N ASN A 175 -19.24 16.91 -2.80
CA ASN A 175 -20.63 17.01 -2.35
C ASN A 175 -21.06 15.86 -1.40
N ASP A 176 -20.14 14.96 -1.03
CA ASP A 176 -20.40 13.88 -0.08
C ASP A 176 -20.21 14.40 1.37
N THR A 177 -21.11 14.03 2.28
CA THR A 177 -20.98 14.34 3.71
C THR A 177 -19.67 13.81 4.30
N ILE A 178 -19.14 12.72 3.74
CA ILE A 178 -17.83 12.17 4.10
C ILE A 178 -16.70 13.14 3.73
N HIS A 179 -16.79 13.81 2.57
CA HIS A 179 -15.78 14.78 2.13
C HIS A 179 -15.70 15.97 3.09
N LEU A 180 -16.85 16.54 3.48
CA LEU A 180 -16.92 17.67 4.41
C LEU A 180 -16.34 17.31 5.79
N TRP A 181 -16.61 16.09 6.26
CA TRP A 181 -16.06 15.60 7.52
C TRP A 181 -14.54 15.40 7.45
N LEU A 182 -14.04 14.83 6.34
CA LEU A 182 -12.61 14.65 6.10
C LEU A 182 -11.86 15.99 6.01
N GLU A 183 -12.46 16.99 5.36
CA GLU A 183 -11.89 18.34 5.28
C GLU A 183 -11.77 18.97 6.68
N THR A 184 -12.83 18.86 7.49
CA THR A 184 -12.84 19.36 8.87
C THR A 184 -11.74 18.72 9.71
N ILE A 185 -11.54 17.40 9.58
CA ILE A 185 -10.46 16.69 10.29
C ILE A 185 -9.09 17.13 9.78
N SER A 186 -8.91 17.27 8.47
CA SER A 186 -7.67 17.75 7.89
C SER A 186 -7.30 19.14 8.41
N GLN A 187 -8.28 20.04 8.54
CA GLN A 187 -8.06 21.39 9.10
C GLN A 187 -7.71 21.34 10.59
N ILE A 188 -8.39 20.51 11.39
CA ILE A 188 -8.10 20.33 12.82
C ILE A 188 -6.67 19.80 13.01
N LEU A 189 -6.27 18.80 12.25
CA LEU A 189 -4.93 18.22 12.36
C LEU A 189 -3.84 19.17 11.84
N ALA A 190 -4.12 19.97 10.81
CA ALA A 190 -3.21 21.03 10.37
C ALA A 190 -3.01 22.09 11.46
N ALA A 191 -4.09 22.54 12.10
CA ALA A 191 -4.04 23.50 13.21
C ALA A 191 -3.30 22.91 14.44
N ALA A 192 -3.56 21.65 14.78
CA ALA A 192 -2.88 20.96 15.86
C ALA A 192 -1.37 20.81 15.59
N ASN A 193 -0.98 20.50 14.35
CA ASN A 193 0.43 20.42 13.97
C ASN A 193 1.12 21.80 14.03
N GLN A 194 0.45 22.87 13.60
CA GLN A 194 0.98 24.23 13.74
C GLN A 194 1.13 24.65 15.21
N ALA A 195 0.17 24.31 16.06
CA ALA A 195 0.23 24.57 17.50
C ALA A 195 1.38 23.80 18.16
N GLN A 196 1.60 22.53 17.78
CA GLN A 196 2.72 21.73 18.27
C GLN A 196 4.08 22.36 17.87
N ILE A 197 4.23 22.78 16.60
CA ILE A 197 5.44 23.46 16.14
C ILE A 197 5.68 24.77 16.91
N GLY A 198 4.62 25.52 17.22
CA GLY A 198 4.69 26.72 18.05
C GLY A 198 5.19 26.42 19.46
N PHE A 199 4.60 25.42 20.11
CA PHE A 199 4.99 24.96 21.44
C PHE A 199 6.45 24.48 21.48
N ASP A 200 6.89 23.70 20.49
CA ASP A 200 8.27 23.21 20.42
C ASP A 200 9.29 24.36 20.24
N ARG A 201 8.91 25.44 19.54
CA ARG A 201 9.73 26.66 19.45
C ARG A 201 9.81 27.37 20.79
N GLU A 202 8.69 27.56 21.48
CA GLU A 202 8.66 28.22 22.80
C GLU A 202 9.46 27.44 23.85
N VAL A 203 9.37 26.12 23.86
CA VAL A 203 10.18 25.25 24.73
C VAL A 203 11.67 25.39 24.44
N ASN A 204 12.05 25.45 23.16
CA ASN A 204 13.44 25.66 22.76
C ASN A 204 13.96 27.05 23.14
N ASP A 205 13.14 28.09 23.00
CA ASP A 205 13.48 29.46 23.41
C ASP A 205 13.61 29.59 24.93
N LEU A 206 12.74 28.94 25.69
CA LEU A 206 12.86 28.84 27.15
C LEU A 206 14.14 28.12 27.56
N LYS A 207 14.49 27.02 26.88
CA LYS A 207 15.74 26.28 27.13
C LYS A 207 16.96 27.14 26.82
N LYS A 208 16.93 27.90 25.73
CA LYS A 208 18.00 28.84 25.36
C LYS A 208 18.13 29.96 26.40
N THR A 209 17.01 30.55 26.82
CA THR A 209 16.98 31.61 27.84
C THR A 209 17.50 31.12 29.18
N LYS A 210 17.10 29.91 29.61
CA LYS A 210 17.63 29.25 30.81
C LYS A 210 19.15 29.05 30.73
N ASN A 211 19.67 28.59 29.59
CA ASN A 211 21.10 28.42 29.40
C ASN A 211 21.85 29.75 29.47
N THR A 212 21.35 30.81 28.83
CA THR A 212 21.92 32.16 28.91
C THR A 212 21.94 32.69 30.33
N LEU A 213 20.83 32.52 31.08
CA LEU A 213 20.74 32.94 32.49
C LEU A 213 21.75 32.18 33.38
N THR A 214 21.90 30.87 33.12
CA THR A 214 22.85 30.02 33.86
C THR A 214 24.29 30.49 33.61
N ILE A 215 24.65 30.80 32.36
CA ILE A 215 25.97 31.34 32.02
C ILE A 215 26.20 32.70 32.68
N ALA A 216 25.20 33.59 32.68
CA ALA A 216 25.30 34.89 33.32
C ALA A 216 25.49 34.77 34.85
N LEU A 217 24.76 33.85 35.51
CA LEU A 217 24.92 33.57 36.94
C LEU A 217 26.31 33.03 37.27
N ILE A 218 26.85 32.11 36.44
CA ILE A 218 28.21 31.58 36.61
C ILE A 218 29.24 32.71 36.45
N ALA A 219 29.10 33.56 35.43
CA ALA A 219 30.02 34.67 35.22
C ALA A 219 30.01 35.68 36.39
N LEU A 220 28.83 35.99 36.92
CA LEU A 220 28.68 36.88 38.07
C LEU A 220 29.30 36.27 39.34
N PHE A 221 29.11 34.97 39.57
CA PHE A 221 29.72 34.25 40.68
C PHE A 221 31.26 34.26 40.60
N VAL A 222 31.82 34.04 39.42
CA VAL A 222 33.28 34.13 39.18
C VAL A 222 33.81 35.53 39.46
N LEU A 223 33.11 36.58 39.01
CA LEU A 223 33.48 37.97 39.28
C LEU A 223 33.49 38.30 40.77
N VAL A 224 32.52 37.81 41.54
CA VAL A 224 32.45 37.98 43.00
C VAL A 224 33.61 37.25 43.70
N ILE A 225 33.97 36.05 43.26
CA ILE A 225 35.13 35.32 43.81
C ILE A 225 36.42 36.07 43.52
N LEU A 226 36.60 36.55 42.29
CA LEU A 226 37.80 37.29 41.88
C LEU A 226 37.93 38.61 42.65
N SER A 227 36.84 39.36 42.82
CA SER A 227 36.88 40.60 43.60
C SER A 227 37.19 40.34 45.08
N TYR A 228 36.65 39.27 45.65
CA TYR A 228 36.97 38.87 47.02
C TYR A 228 38.43 38.43 47.18
N ALA A 229 38.98 37.72 46.20
CA ALA A 229 40.39 37.35 46.17
C ALA A 229 41.30 38.58 46.09
N VAL A 230 40.97 39.57 45.25
CA VAL A 230 41.73 40.83 45.18
C VAL A 230 41.74 41.53 46.54
N VAL A 231 40.61 41.64 47.22
CA VAL A 231 40.51 42.27 48.56
C VAL A 231 41.30 41.48 49.63
N LEU A 232 41.34 40.16 49.56
CA LEU A 232 42.09 39.34 50.52
C LEU A 232 43.61 39.37 50.31
N PHE A 233 44.06 39.62 49.08
CA PHE A 233 45.49 39.61 48.71
C PHE A 233 46.06 41.02 48.44
N SER A 234 45.31 42.09 48.74
CA SER A 234 45.78 43.48 48.77
C SER A 234 45.97 43.97 50.20
#